data_AF-A0A0K0GIZ1-F1
#
_entry.id   AF-A0A0K0GIZ1-F1
#
_cell.length_a   1.000
_cell.length_b   1.000
_cell.length_c   1.000
_cell.angle_alpha   90.00
_cell.angle_beta   90.00
_cell.angle_gamma   90.00
#
_symmetry.space_group_name_H-M   'P 1'
#
loop_
_entity.id
_entity.type
_entity.pdbx_description
1 polymer ?
#
loop_
_entity_poly.entity_id
_entity_poly.type
_entity_poly.pdbx_seq_one_letter_code
_entity_poly.pdbx_strand_id
1 'polypeptide(L)'
;MSQRLQRHALLAEHYCYGYDAVGNRVLRETSAGNRIAFGYDLRDQVVSVAINDDAPILIERDALGRATREQLSPQVERQFQYDGRSLLTAQAVLKDAVPLFETHYDYDRAGNLTHRRDSVQGVDEYRYDAIGRLLQHTDPKGKIERFFNDPAGDRLATRVQQVQLRKVVGGDDEQQVHWTREGTYEGVYYVFDRAGDLIRKGSPHGPAPDDLELCWDANHRLAESRKAGQTTYYGYDPLGRRVFKRNPTHTTWFYWDGDALLGEVKHANDDPDAAPVWVGNVANLIEAKRRKEKLAKLHERVREYVYYPGTFVPLALVEKELEDKGEKITIDFSNQSTVKHGANAADSSAPVGLLDELTTKPSTLPESGEPRQLNHAALDLSKDSSISPLSTPKGMGKLGGYYVKKYCCFGI
;
A
#
# COMPACT_ATOMS: atom_id res chain seq x y z
N MET A 1 34.11 -6.42 -11.46
CA MET A 1 33.03 -5.53 -10.99
C MET A 1 32.69 -4.57 -12.12
N SER A 2 31.46 -4.62 -12.61
CA SER A 2 30.94 -3.67 -13.60
C SER A 2 30.12 -2.62 -12.86
N GLN A 3 30.40 -1.34 -13.08
CA GLN A 3 29.61 -0.23 -12.52
C GLN A 3 28.63 0.24 -13.60
N ARG A 4 27.33 0.22 -13.29
CA ARG A 4 26.29 0.77 -14.17
C ARG A 4 25.72 2.00 -13.51
N LEU A 5 25.88 3.15 -14.17
CA LEU A 5 25.25 4.40 -13.78
C LEU A 5 23.87 4.47 -14.44
N GLN A 6 22.80 4.51 -13.65
CA GLN A 6 21.46 4.76 -14.18
C GLN A 6 21.11 6.23 -13.92
N ARG A 7 20.86 6.99 -15.00
CA ARG A 7 20.49 8.41 -14.95
C ARG A 7 19.00 8.55 -15.22
N HIS A 8 18.22 8.95 -14.23
CA HIS A 8 16.84 9.39 -14.47
C HIS A 8 16.85 10.85 -14.91
N ALA A 9 16.77 11.05 -16.23
CA ALA A 9 16.99 12.34 -16.90
C ALA A 9 16.04 13.48 -16.46
N LEU A 10 14.97 13.19 -15.74
CA LEU A 10 13.99 14.18 -15.28
C LEU A 10 14.30 14.77 -13.89
N LEU A 11 15.15 14.15 -13.05
CA LEU A 11 15.19 14.46 -11.61
C LEU A 11 16.57 14.60 -10.94
N ALA A 12 17.69 14.59 -11.68
CA ALA A 12 19.05 14.71 -11.08
C ALA A 12 19.45 13.59 -10.10
N GLU A 13 18.66 12.52 -9.99
CA GLU A 13 19.03 11.38 -9.17
C GLU A 13 20.08 10.53 -9.87
N HIS A 14 21.14 10.26 -9.12
CA HIS A 14 22.19 9.35 -9.51
C HIS A 14 22.11 8.13 -8.61
N TYR A 15 21.65 7.03 -9.18
CA TYR A 15 21.79 5.71 -8.59
C TYR A 15 23.00 5.03 -9.21
N CYS A 16 23.95 4.67 -8.36
CA CYS A 16 25.10 3.90 -8.74
C CYS A 16 24.86 2.46 -8.30
N TYR A 17 24.94 1.54 -9.27
CA TYR A 17 24.83 0.11 -8.99
C TYR A 17 26.17 -0.57 -9.25
N GLY A 18 26.57 -1.43 -8.31
CA GLY A 18 27.67 -2.36 -8.46
C GLY A 18 27.16 -3.77 -8.68
N TYR A 19 27.81 -4.50 -9.59
CA TYR A 19 27.48 -5.89 -9.91
C TYR A 19 28.70 -6.81 -9.77
N ASP A 20 28.45 -8.04 -9.34
CA ASP A 20 29.43 -9.12 -9.42
C ASP A 20 29.59 -9.64 -10.85
N ALA A 21 30.34 -10.73 -11.03
CA ALA A 21 30.63 -11.29 -12.35
C ALA A 21 29.45 -12.04 -12.98
N VAL A 22 28.49 -12.52 -12.18
CA VAL A 22 27.31 -13.27 -12.65
C VAL A 22 26.09 -12.36 -12.84
N GLY A 23 26.20 -11.08 -12.45
CA GLY A 23 25.20 -10.05 -12.68
C GLY A 23 24.32 -9.76 -11.47
N ASN A 24 24.64 -10.29 -10.30
CA ASN A 24 23.94 -9.94 -9.07
C ASN A 24 24.31 -8.53 -8.62
N ARG A 25 23.32 -7.77 -8.15
CA ARG A 25 23.52 -6.41 -7.64
C ARG A 25 24.13 -6.47 -6.23
N VAL A 26 25.43 -6.20 -6.13
CA VAL A 26 26.15 -6.20 -4.84
C VAL A 26 26.12 -4.85 -4.12
N LEU A 27 25.76 -3.77 -4.82
CA LEU A 27 25.80 -2.42 -4.29
C LEU A 27 24.73 -1.52 -4.93
N ARG A 28 24.09 -0.70 -4.10
CA ARG A 28 23.29 0.47 -4.48
C ARG A 28 23.79 1.66 -3.68
N GLU A 29 24.13 2.75 -4.36
CA GLU A 29 24.45 4.04 -3.76
C GLU A 29 23.55 5.11 -4.36
N THR A 30 22.98 5.96 -3.52
CA THR A 30 22.08 7.05 -3.93
C THR A 30 22.77 8.40 -3.82
N SER A 31 22.23 9.42 -4.48
CA SER A 31 22.70 10.80 -4.37
C SER A 31 22.52 11.41 -2.97
N ALA A 32 21.73 10.78 -2.10
CA ALA A 32 21.65 11.13 -0.68
C ALA A 32 22.84 10.57 0.14
N GLY A 33 23.72 9.77 -0.48
CA GLY A 33 24.85 9.13 0.17
C GLY A 33 24.50 7.80 0.85
N ASN A 34 23.26 7.34 0.75
CA ASN A 34 22.85 6.06 1.32
C ASN A 34 23.44 4.91 0.49
N ARG A 35 23.99 3.92 1.19
CA ARG A 35 24.72 2.78 0.63
C ARG A 35 24.11 1.47 1.10
N ILE A 36 23.60 0.67 0.16
CA ILE A 36 23.05 -0.66 0.43
C ILE A 36 23.94 -1.70 -0.26
N ALA A 37 24.52 -2.61 0.52
CA ALA A 37 25.34 -3.69 -0.02
C ALA A 37 24.67 -5.05 0.22
N PHE A 38 24.73 -5.92 -0.79
CA PHE A 38 24.11 -7.24 -0.78
C PHE A 38 25.20 -8.32 -0.83
N GLY A 39 25.08 -9.31 0.06
CA GLY A 39 25.88 -10.53 0.06
C GLY A 39 25.06 -11.72 -0.43
N TYR A 40 25.68 -12.56 -1.26
CA TYR A 40 25.06 -13.70 -1.93
C TYR A 40 25.73 -15.01 -1.51
N ASP A 41 24.96 -16.10 -1.48
CA ASP A 41 25.49 -17.46 -1.38
C ASP A 41 25.85 -18.04 -2.77
N LEU A 42 26.30 -19.30 -2.80
CA LEU A 42 26.67 -20.00 -4.04
C LEU A 42 25.47 -20.34 -4.94
N ARG A 43 24.24 -20.08 -4.50
CA ARG A 43 23.00 -20.28 -5.26
C ARG A 43 22.39 -18.94 -5.70
N ASP A 44 23.16 -17.86 -5.67
CA ASP A 44 22.74 -16.49 -5.98
C ASP A 44 21.59 -15.99 -5.08
N GLN A 45 21.45 -16.53 -3.87
CA GLN A 45 20.47 -16.10 -2.89
C GLN A 45 21.07 -15.07 -1.95
N VAL A 46 20.33 -14.00 -1.66
CA VAL A 46 20.79 -12.98 -0.71
C VAL A 46 20.75 -13.52 0.71
N VAL A 47 21.93 -13.48 1.35
CA VAL A 47 22.17 -13.89 2.74
C VAL A 47 22.54 -12.73 3.65
N SER A 48 22.88 -11.57 3.09
CA SER A 48 23.25 -10.37 3.86
C SER A 48 22.79 -9.09 3.16
N VAL A 49 22.21 -8.17 3.93
CA VAL A 49 21.88 -6.81 3.49
C VAL A 49 22.47 -5.80 4.48
N ALA A 50 23.56 -5.15 4.09
CA ALA A 50 24.17 -4.07 4.85
C ALA A 50 23.61 -2.72 4.41
N ILE A 51 23.21 -1.89 5.36
CA ILE A 51 22.58 -0.58 5.11
C ILE A 51 23.42 0.47 5.81
N ASN A 52 24.07 1.35 5.04
CA ASN A 52 25.02 2.34 5.54
C ASN A 52 26.06 1.67 6.46
N ASP A 53 26.22 2.18 7.68
CA ASP A 53 27.17 1.68 8.68
C ASP A 53 26.51 0.71 9.69
N ASP A 54 25.23 0.39 9.53
CA ASP A 54 24.52 -0.51 10.44
C ASP A 54 25.01 -1.96 10.29
N ALA A 55 24.93 -2.71 11.40
CA ALA A 55 25.12 -4.16 11.36
C ALA A 55 24.21 -4.79 10.29
N PRO A 56 24.75 -5.68 9.44
CA PRO A 56 24.02 -6.25 8.33
C PRO A 56 22.85 -7.08 8.82
N ILE A 57 21.76 -7.05 8.05
CA ILE A 57 20.68 -8.00 8.20
C ILE A 57 21.14 -9.33 7.62
N LEU A 58 21.14 -10.40 8.41
CA LEU A 58 21.52 -11.74 7.95
C LEU A 58 20.26 -12.57 7.72
N ILE A 59 20.21 -13.32 6.62
CA ILE A 59 19.07 -14.15 6.23
C ILE A 59 19.55 -15.59 6.11
N GLU A 60 19.01 -16.46 6.96
CA GLU A 60 19.23 -17.90 6.94
C GLU A 60 18.04 -18.59 6.27
N ARG A 61 18.34 -19.61 5.45
CA ARG A 61 17.34 -20.34 4.66
C ARG A 61 17.49 -21.84 4.85
N ASP A 62 16.39 -22.55 4.70
CA ASP A 62 16.38 -24.01 4.62
C ASP A 62 16.82 -24.53 3.24
N ALA A 63 16.88 -25.86 3.10
CA ALA A 63 17.26 -26.51 1.84
C ALA A 63 16.30 -26.24 0.66
N LEU A 64 15.08 -25.76 0.93
CA LEU A 64 14.10 -25.36 -0.08
C LEU A 64 14.22 -23.87 -0.42
N GLY A 65 15.15 -23.13 0.18
CA GLY A 65 15.39 -21.70 -0.05
C GLY A 65 14.44 -20.78 0.72
N ARG A 66 13.64 -21.31 1.67
CA ARG A 66 12.71 -20.51 2.47
C ARG A 66 13.44 -19.92 3.67
N ALA A 67 13.18 -18.65 3.99
CA ALA A 67 13.83 -17.99 5.12
C ALA A 67 13.35 -18.61 6.44
N THR A 68 14.26 -19.10 7.27
CA THR A 68 13.94 -19.70 8.59
C THR A 68 14.29 -18.77 9.73
N ARG A 69 15.31 -17.94 9.55
CA ARG A 69 15.76 -16.97 10.54
C ARG A 69 16.31 -15.73 9.85
N GLU A 70 16.04 -14.58 10.45
CA GLU A 70 16.63 -13.31 10.04
C GLU A 70 17.14 -12.53 11.24
N GLN A 71 18.44 -12.24 11.25
CA GLN A 71 19.03 -11.36 12.25
C GLN A 71 18.87 -9.91 11.77
N LEU A 72 17.98 -9.14 12.40
CA LEU A 72 17.73 -7.75 12.02
C LEU A 72 18.70 -6.79 12.72
N SER A 73 19.08 -7.06 13.96
CA SER A 73 20.12 -6.34 14.72
C SER A 73 20.82 -7.33 15.65
N PRO A 74 21.90 -6.97 16.38
CA PRO A 74 22.52 -7.90 17.33
C PRO A 74 21.57 -8.49 18.39
N GLN A 75 20.46 -7.80 18.67
CA GLN A 75 19.51 -8.15 19.71
C GLN A 75 18.18 -8.66 19.14
N VAL A 76 17.82 -8.23 17.94
CA VAL A 76 16.51 -8.52 17.34
C VAL A 76 16.65 -9.51 16.20
N GLU A 77 15.87 -10.58 16.26
CA GLU A 77 15.76 -11.58 15.20
C GLU A 77 14.31 -11.90 14.88
N ARG A 78 14.08 -12.45 13.70
CA ARG A 78 12.81 -12.99 13.27
C ARG A 78 12.96 -14.46 12.89
N GLN A 79 12.03 -15.28 13.31
CA GLN A 79 12.02 -16.72 13.04
C GLN A 79 10.75 -17.11 12.28
N PHE A 80 10.88 -18.14 11.46
CA PHE A 80 9.81 -18.66 10.62
C PHE A 80 9.74 -20.18 10.67
N GLN A 81 8.52 -20.71 10.68
CA GLN A 81 8.25 -22.14 10.63
C GLN A 81 7.26 -22.44 9.52
N TYR A 82 7.46 -23.58 8.86
CA TYR A 82 6.66 -24.01 7.72
C TYR A 82 6.16 -25.44 7.91
N ASP A 83 4.99 -25.74 7.37
CA ASP A 83 4.51 -27.13 7.26
C ASP A 83 5.19 -27.87 6.09
N GLY A 84 4.87 -29.16 5.95
CA GLY A 84 5.35 -30.00 4.85
C GLY A 84 4.85 -29.59 3.46
N ARG A 85 3.85 -28.70 3.36
CA ARG A 85 3.35 -28.11 2.11
C ARG A 85 4.01 -26.78 1.78
N SER A 86 4.96 -26.32 2.59
CA SER A 86 5.60 -25.01 2.49
C SER A 86 4.72 -23.81 2.81
N LEU A 87 3.66 -24.01 3.59
CA LEU A 87 2.87 -22.92 4.13
C LEU A 87 3.47 -22.45 5.45
N LEU A 88 3.56 -21.13 5.64
CA LEU A 88 4.09 -20.51 6.87
C LEU A 88 3.11 -20.77 8.02
N THR A 89 3.52 -21.49 9.06
CA THR A 89 2.67 -21.87 10.20
C THR A 89 2.95 -21.04 11.46
N ALA A 90 4.16 -20.49 11.59
CA ALA A 90 4.49 -19.58 12.68
C ALA A 90 5.53 -18.56 12.24
N GLN A 91 5.39 -17.34 12.77
CA GLN A 91 6.37 -16.27 12.70
C GLN A 91 6.56 -15.71 14.11
N ALA A 92 7.82 -15.50 14.52
CA ALA A 92 8.14 -14.89 15.81
C ALA A 92 9.18 -13.79 15.65
N VAL A 93 9.03 -12.70 16.38
CA VAL A 93 10.06 -11.66 16.55
C VAL A 93 10.59 -11.79 17.96
N LEU A 94 11.90 -11.98 18.10
CA LEU A 94 12.55 -12.10 19.39
C LEU A 94 13.49 -10.91 19.61
N LYS A 95 13.56 -10.45 20.86
CA LYS A 95 14.58 -9.51 21.32
C LYS A 95 15.34 -10.14 22.48
N ASP A 96 16.65 -10.21 22.36
CA ASP A 96 17.54 -10.84 23.35
C ASP A 96 17.09 -12.29 23.66
N ALA A 97 16.70 -13.02 22.61
CA ALA A 97 16.13 -14.37 22.65
C ALA A 97 14.77 -14.52 23.40
N VAL A 98 14.12 -13.40 23.72
CA VAL A 98 12.76 -13.39 24.31
C VAL A 98 11.74 -13.00 23.24
N PRO A 99 10.66 -13.78 23.03
CA PRO A 99 9.60 -13.43 22.10
C PRO A 99 8.94 -12.08 22.45
N LEU A 100 8.89 -11.18 21.47
CA LEU A 100 8.13 -9.93 21.52
C LEU A 100 6.75 -10.07 20.88
N PHE A 101 6.70 -10.74 19.73
CA PHE A 101 5.50 -10.94 18.94
C PHE A 101 5.53 -12.34 18.33
N GLU A 102 4.40 -13.03 18.35
CA GLU A 102 4.25 -14.34 17.73
C GLU A 102 2.93 -14.38 16.96
N THR A 103 2.98 -14.89 15.74
CA THR A 103 1.82 -15.07 14.88
C THR A 103 1.78 -16.52 14.39
N HIS A 104 0.66 -17.21 14.60
CA HIS A 104 0.43 -18.56 14.11
C HIS A 104 -0.64 -18.57 13.02
N TYR A 105 -0.48 -19.47 12.05
CA TYR A 105 -1.36 -19.60 10.90
C TYR A 105 -1.83 -21.05 10.74
N ASP A 106 -3.14 -21.22 10.62
CA ASP A 106 -3.73 -22.52 10.29
C ASP A 106 -4.35 -22.49 8.91
N TYR A 107 -4.21 -23.59 8.18
CA TYR A 107 -4.73 -23.72 6.83
C TYR A 107 -5.64 -24.92 6.72
N ASP A 108 -6.67 -24.81 5.88
CA ASP A 108 -7.45 -25.97 5.48
C ASP A 108 -6.64 -26.90 4.57
N ARG A 109 -7.28 -28.00 4.12
CA ARG A 109 -6.65 -28.96 3.21
C ARG A 109 -6.32 -28.38 1.83
N ALA A 110 -7.08 -27.40 1.37
CA ALA A 110 -6.87 -26.70 0.11
C ALA A 110 -5.76 -25.63 0.20
N GLY A 111 -5.31 -25.29 1.42
CA GLY A 111 -4.27 -24.29 1.65
C GLY A 111 -4.82 -22.88 1.93
N ASN A 112 -6.13 -22.74 2.15
CA ASN A 112 -6.71 -21.45 2.52
C ASN A 112 -6.45 -21.17 4.01
N LEU A 113 -6.05 -19.94 4.34
CA LEU A 113 -5.79 -19.50 5.71
C LEU A 113 -7.10 -19.46 6.50
N THR A 114 -7.27 -20.33 7.49
CA THR A 114 -8.49 -20.39 8.33
C THR A 114 -8.38 -19.59 9.61
N HIS A 115 -7.18 -19.49 10.19
CA HIS A 115 -6.94 -18.74 11.42
C HIS A 115 -5.60 -18.03 11.35
N ARG A 116 -5.58 -16.77 11.79
CA ARG A 116 -4.36 -16.04 12.14
C ARG A 116 -4.42 -15.66 13.60
N ARG A 117 -3.54 -16.21 14.43
CA ARG A 117 -3.47 -15.92 15.86
C ARG A 117 -2.25 -15.07 16.13
N ASP A 118 -2.47 -13.79 16.39
CA ASP A 118 -1.44 -12.85 16.77
C ASP A 118 -1.41 -12.67 18.30
N SER A 119 -0.22 -12.71 18.90
CA SER A 119 -0.05 -12.60 20.35
C SER A 119 -0.51 -11.26 20.93
N VAL A 120 -0.65 -10.22 20.09
CA VAL A 120 -1.07 -8.88 20.49
C VAL A 120 -2.44 -8.51 19.95
N GLN A 121 -2.72 -8.80 18.67
CA GLN A 121 -3.98 -8.42 18.02
C GLN A 121 -5.11 -9.42 18.29
N GLY A 122 -4.81 -10.65 18.72
CA GLY A 122 -5.79 -11.70 18.94
C GLY A 122 -6.00 -12.57 17.70
N VAL A 123 -7.21 -13.11 17.52
CA VAL A 123 -7.47 -14.16 16.53
C VAL A 123 -8.38 -13.66 15.41
N ASP A 124 -7.89 -13.75 14.17
CA ASP A 124 -8.70 -13.63 12.97
C ASP A 124 -9.16 -15.02 12.51
N GLU A 125 -10.43 -15.15 12.13
CA GLU A 125 -10.99 -16.38 11.54
C GLU A 125 -11.52 -16.12 10.13
N TYR A 126 -11.29 -17.06 9.23
CA TYR A 126 -11.71 -16.96 7.83
C TYR A 126 -12.47 -18.22 7.39
N ARG A 127 -13.54 -18.02 6.62
CA ARG A 127 -14.33 -19.11 6.03
C ARG A 127 -14.42 -18.94 4.53
N TYR A 128 -14.33 -20.05 3.82
CA TYR A 128 -14.30 -20.09 2.36
C TYR A 128 -15.42 -20.98 1.81
N ASP A 129 -15.79 -20.74 0.55
CA ASP A 129 -16.62 -21.66 -0.20
C ASP A 129 -15.80 -22.83 -0.79
N ALA A 130 -16.49 -23.75 -1.47
CA ALA A 130 -15.87 -24.95 -2.03
C ALA A 130 -14.83 -24.68 -3.12
N ILE A 131 -14.79 -23.46 -3.69
CA ILE A 131 -13.82 -23.05 -4.71
C ILE A 131 -12.78 -22.05 -4.18
N GLY A 132 -12.71 -21.86 -2.86
CA GLY A 132 -11.68 -21.04 -2.20
C GLY A 132 -11.97 -19.55 -2.13
N ARG A 133 -13.21 -19.10 -2.39
CA ARG A 133 -13.58 -17.68 -2.23
C ARG A 133 -13.94 -17.40 -0.78
N LEU A 134 -13.45 -16.29 -0.24
CA LEU A 134 -13.75 -15.83 1.11
C LEU A 134 -15.26 -15.55 1.23
N LEU A 135 -15.90 -16.16 2.23
CA LEU A 135 -17.32 -15.98 2.59
C LEU A 135 -17.47 -15.12 3.83
N GLN A 136 -16.54 -15.25 4.78
CA GLN A 136 -16.62 -14.60 6.07
C GLN A 136 -15.23 -14.35 6.65
N HIS A 137 -15.05 -13.18 7.24
CA HIS A 137 -13.96 -12.87 8.16
C HIS A 137 -14.55 -12.49 9.52
N THR A 138 -14.01 -13.06 10.59
CA THR A 138 -14.29 -12.67 11.96
C THR A 138 -13.03 -12.02 12.52
N ASP A 139 -13.13 -10.75 12.92
CA ASP A 139 -12.00 -10.04 13.52
C ASP A 139 -11.78 -10.46 14.99
N PRO A 140 -10.64 -10.08 15.60
CA PRO A 140 -10.35 -10.42 17.00
C PRO A 140 -11.33 -9.87 18.04
N LYS A 141 -12.16 -8.88 17.66
CA LYS A 141 -13.21 -8.29 18.49
C LYS A 141 -14.56 -9.00 18.29
N GLY A 142 -14.61 -10.04 17.45
CA GLY A 142 -15.81 -10.79 17.12
C GLY A 142 -16.70 -10.12 16.07
N LYS A 143 -16.25 -9.04 15.42
CA LYS A 143 -16.98 -8.42 14.31
C LYS A 143 -16.95 -9.36 13.12
N ILE A 144 -18.12 -9.65 12.56
CA ILE A 144 -18.26 -10.54 11.41
C ILE A 144 -18.50 -9.71 10.15
N GLU A 145 -17.63 -9.87 9.16
CA GLU A 145 -17.78 -9.33 7.81
C GLU A 145 -18.10 -10.48 6.86
N ARG A 146 -19.16 -10.34 6.05
CA ARG A 146 -19.61 -11.38 5.11
C ARG A 146 -19.44 -10.90 3.67
N PHE A 147 -18.82 -11.75 2.86
CA PHE A 147 -18.55 -11.50 1.46
C PHE A 147 -19.54 -12.33 0.63
N PHE A 148 -20.65 -11.70 0.25
CA PHE A 148 -21.65 -12.33 -0.62
C PHE A 148 -21.34 -12.00 -2.07
N ASN A 149 -20.89 -13.00 -2.82
CA ASN A 149 -20.67 -12.92 -4.26
C ASN A 149 -21.97 -13.32 -4.98
N ASP A 150 -22.62 -12.41 -5.71
CA ASP A 150 -23.57 -12.82 -6.74
C ASP A 150 -22.80 -13.42 -7.93
N PRO A 151 -23.45 -14.21 -8.80
CA PRO A 151 -22.77 -14.86 -9.92
C PRO A 151 -22.11 -13.89 -10.92
N ALA A 152 -22.51 -12.62 -10.94
CA ALA A 152 -21.96 -11.58 -11.82
C ALA A 152 -21.12 -10.50 -11.11
N GLY A 153 -21.09 -10.48 -9.77
CA GLY A 153 -20.42 -9.44 -9.00
C GLY A 153 -21.10 -8.07 -9.05
N ASP A 154 -22.34 -7.94 -9.58
CA ASP A 154 -22.94 -6.65 -9.91
C ASP A 154 -24.16 -6.30 -9.05
N ARG A 155 -24.00 -5.30 -8.19
CA ARG A 155 -25.10 -4.66 -7.43
C ARG A 155 -25.45 -3.26 -7.97
N LEU A 156 -24.92 -2.88 -9.12
CA LEU A 156 -25.01 -1.53 -9.69
C LEU A 156 -25.93 -1.54 -10.93
N ALA A 157 -26.66 -0.45 -11.12
CA ALA A 157 -27.51 -0.23 -12.28
C ALA A 157 -26.73 0.45 -13.41
N THR A 158 -26.96 0.02 -14.65
CA THR A 158 -26.42 0.71 -15.83
C THR A 158 -27.36 1.83 -16.26
N ARG A 159 -26.81 3.03 -16.53
CA ARG A 159 -27.57 4.19 -17.02
C ARG A 159 -26.89 4.83 -18.22
N VAL A 160 -27.66 5.10 -19.26
CA VAL A 160 -27.18 5.76 -20.47
C VAL A 160 -27.87 7.11 -20.59
N GLN A 161 -27.10 8.20 -20.57
CA GLN A 161 -27.61 9.56 -20.73
C GLN A 161 -27.13 10.14 -22.07
N GLN A 162 -28.05 10.69 -22.86
CA GLN A 162 -27.68 11.46 -24.04
C GLN A 162 -27.45 12.92 -23.63
N VAL A 163 -26.26 13.45 -23.90
CA VAL A 163 -25.93 14.85 -23.67
C VAL A 163 -25.76 15.54 -25.02
N GLN A 164 -26.51 16.61 -25.24
CA GLN A 164 -26.29 17.51 -26.37
C GLN A 164 -25.25 18.55 -25.96
N LEU A 165 -24.04 18.44 -26.51
CA LEU A 165 -23.04 19.49 -26.37
C LEU A 165 -23.33 20.57 -27.41
N ARG A 166 -23.80 21.73 -26.96
CA ARG A 166 -23.86 22.91 -27.84
C ARG A 166 -22.44 23.38 -28.12
N LYS A 167 -22.02 23.23 -29.38
CA LYS A 167 -20.77 23.83 -29.85
C LYS A 167 -20.94 25.36 -29.90
N VAL A 168 -19.94 26.11 -29.46
CA VAL A 168 -19.93 27.57 -29.62
C VAL A 168 -19.80 27.92 -31.11
N VAL A 169 -20.81 28.61 -31.64
CA VAL A 169 -20.96 29.26 -32.96
C VAL A 169 -20.21 28.60 -34.13
N GLY A 170 -20.92 27.80 -34.93
CA GLY A 170 -20.53 27.48 -36.32
C GLY A 170 -20.22 26.01 -36.67
N GLY A 171 -20.52 25.04 -35.80
CA GLY A 171 -20.43 23.61 -36.13
C GLY A 171 -21.68 22.84 -35.70
N ASP A 172 -21.99 21.74 -36.41
CA ASP A 172 -23.13 20.87 -36.11
C ASP A 172 -23.10 20.36 -34.66
N ASP A 173 -24.28 20.24 -34.04
CA ASP A 173 -24.45 19.70 -32.69
C ASP A 173 -23.98 18.24 -32.66
N GLU A 174 -22.88 17.96 -31.95
CA GLU A 174 -22.43 16.59 -31.71
C GLU A 174 -23.22 16.00 -30.53
N GLN A 175 -23.95 14.91 -30.79
CA GLN A 175 -24.57 14.10 -29.74
C GLN A 175 -23.47 13.27 -29.06
N GLN A 176 -23.10 13.62 -27.82
CA GLN A 176 -22.28 12.73 -26.99
C GLN A 176 -23.18 11.91 -26.07
N VAL A 177 -23.09 10.59 -26.19
CA VAL A 177 -23.73 9.67 -25.25
C VAL A 177 -22.80 9.48 -24.07
N HIS A 178 -23.22 9.95 -22.90
CA HIS A 178 -22.52 9.73 -21.63
C HIS A 178 -23.09 8.46 -20.98
N TRP A 179 -22.27 7.40 -20.94
CA TRP A 179 -22.62 6.14 -20.30
C TRP A 179 -22.07 6.12 -18.88
N THR A 180 -22.90 5.71 -17.91
CA THR A 180 -22.48 5.49 -16.52
C THR A 180 -23.00 4.16 -15.98
N ARG A 181 -22.25 3.58 -15.05
CA ARG A 181 -22.73 2.52 -14.17
C ARG A 181 -22.77 3.06 -12.76
N GLU A 182 -23.94 2.99 -12.12
CA GLU A 182 -24.22 3.69 -10.87
C GLU A 182 -24.99 2.83 -9.88
N GLY A 183 -24.77 3.01 -8.58
CA GLY A 183 -25.52 2.26 -7.57
C GLY A 183 -25.02 2.46 -6.16
N THR A 184 -25.76 1.93 -5.18
CA THR A 184 -25.48 2.08 -3.76
C THR A 184 -24.98 0.77 -3.16
N TYR A 185 -23.88 0.83 -2.44
CA TYR A 185 -23.36 -0.26 -1.63
C TYR A 185 -23.02 0.26 -0.23
N GLU A 186 -23.56 -0.39 0.81
CA GLU A 186 -23.39 0.01 2.22
C GLU A 186 -23.69 1.50 2.49
N GLY A 187 -24.74 2.01 1.84
CA GLY A 187 -25.16 3.42 2.00
C GLY A 187 -24.29 4.43 1.25
N VAL A 188 -23.28 3.99 0.50
CA VAL A 188 -22.42 4.84 -0.34
C VAL A 188 -22.81 4.67 -1.80
N TYR A 189 -22.96 5.78 -2.52
CA TYR A 189 -23.27 5.78 -3.94
C TYR A 189 -22.02 5.89 -4.78
N TYR A 190 -21.95 5.08 -5.85
CA TYR A 190 -20.82 4.98 -6.76
C TYR A 190 -21.27 5.31 -8.17
N VAL A 191 -20.42 6.00 -8.93
CA VAL A 191 -20.62 6.27 -10.36
C VAL A 191 -19.33 5.96 -11.10
N PHE A 192 -19.42 5.13 -12.12
CA PHE A 192 -18.34 4.72 -13.00
C PHE A 192 -18.60 5.21 -14.42
N ASP A 193 -17.54 5.52 -15.15
CA ASP A 193 -17.61 5.79 -16.59
C ASP A 193 -17.66 4.49 -17.43
N ARG A 194 -17.67 4.64 -18.76
CA ARG A 194 -17.71 3.52 -19.70
C ARG A 194 -16.50 2.59 -19.64
N ALA A 195 -15.33 3.09 -19.25
CA ALA A 195 -14.14 2.28 -19.11
C ALA A 195 -14.13 1.48 -17.80
N GLY A 196 -15.05 1.80 -16.89
CA GLY A 196 -15.12 1.21 -15.55
C GLY A 196 -14.33 2.01 -14.52
N ASP A 197 -13.86 3.21 -14.87
CA ASP A 197 -13.16 4.08 -13.95
C ASP A 197 -14.16 4.76 -13.00
N LEU A 198 -13.87 4.74 -11.70
CA LEU A 198 -14.71 5.39 -10.70
C LEU A 198 -14.59 6.91 -10.88
N ILE A 199 -15.69 7.62 -11.16
CA ILE A 199 -15.71 9.07 -11.33
C ILE A 199 -16.30 9.82 -10.14
N ARG A 200 -17.18 9.16 -9.35
CA ARG A 200 -17.74 9.72 -8.11
C ARG A 200 -18.03 8.65 -7.06
N LYS A 201 -17.72 8.97 -5.80
CA LYS A 201 -18.11 8.19 -4.62
C LYS A 201 -18.66 9.15 -3.55
N GLY A 202 -19.88 8.92 -3.08
CA GLY A 202 -20.45 9.76 -2.03
C GLY A 202 -21.97 9.63 -1.89
N SER A 203 -22.66 10.77 -1.81
CA SER A 203 -24.09 10.82 -1.53
C SER A 203 -24.96 10.24 -2.66
N PRO A 204 -26.00 9.45 -2.33
CA PRO A 204 -26.99 8.97 -3.30
C PRO A 204 -27.92 10.05 -3.83
N HIS A 205 -28.03 11.20 -3.13
CA HIS A 205 -28.98 12.27 -3.47
C HIS A 205 -28.40 13.36 -4.39
N GLY A 206 -27.30 13.05 -5.09
CA GLY A 206 -26.61 13.98 -5.99
C GLY A 206 -25.27 14.46 -5.43
N PRO A 207 -24.53 15.30 -6.18
CA PRO A 207 -23.20 15.76 -5.78
C PRO A 207 -23.27 16.54 -4.46
N ALA A 208 -22.56 16.07 -3.45
CA ALA A 208 -22.35 16.78 -2.20
C ALA A 208 -20.90 17.30 -2.11
N PRO A 209 -20.62 18.39 -1.37
CA PRO A 209 -19.26 18.93 -1.24
C PRO A 209 -18.22 17.91 -0.73
N ASP A 210 -18.64 16.94 0.08
CA ASP A 210 -17.78 15.90 0.65
C ASP A 210 -17.67 14.65 -0.23
N ASP A 211 -18.35 14.63 -1.38
CA ASP A 211 -18.19 13.56 -2.35
C ASP A 211 -16.75 13.53 -2.87
N LEU A 212 -16.25 12.33 -3.11
CA LEU A 212 -15.00 12.11 -3.80
C LEU A 212 -15.28 12.10 -5.30
N GLU A 213 -14.73 13.05 -6.02
CA GLU A 213 -14.70 13.08 -7.48
C GLU A 213 -13.31 12.73 -7.99
N LEU A 214 -13.25 11.96 -9.08
CA LEU A 214 -12.01 11.46 -9.66
C LEU A 214 -11.99 11.75 -11.17
N CYS A 215 -10.84 12.22 -11.66
CA CYS A 215 -10.62 12.42 -13.09
C CYS A 215 -9.43 11.58 -13.54
N TRP A 216 -9.58 10.93 -14.69
CA TRP A 216 -8.63 9.97 -15.25
C TRP A 216 -8.01 10.54 -16.51
N ASP A 217 -6.73 10.22 -16.74
CA ASP A 217 -6.08 10.52 -18.01
C ASP A 217 -6.47 9.50 -19.10
N ALA A 218 -6.05 9.75 -20.34
CA ALA A 218 -6.35 8.87 -21.47
C ALA A 218 -5.77 7.44 -21.36
N ASN A 219 -4.91 7.17 -20.38
CA ASN A 219 -4.34 5.86 -20.09
C ASN A 219 -5.00 5.19 -18.87
N HIS A 220 -6.16 5.66 -18.43
CA HIS A 220 -6.88 5.15 -17.25
C HIS A 220 -6.08 5.28 -15.95
N ARG A 221 -5.30 6.35 -15.80
CA ARG A 221 -4.57 6.67 -14.57
C ARG A 221 -5.20 7.88 -13.89
N LEU A 222 -5.34 7.82 -12.57
CA LEU A 222 -5.96 8.89 -11.79
C LEU A 222 -5.15 10.19 -11.90
N ALA A 223 -5.61 11.16 -12.68
CA ALA A 223 -4.92 12.43 -12.88
C ALA A 223 -5.26 13.43 -11.76
N GLU A 224 -6.48 13.37 -11.25
CA GLU A 224 -6.99 14.33 -10.28
C GLU A 224 -8.02 13.70 -9.33
N SER A 225 -8.02 14.13 -8.07
CA SER A 225 -9.08 13.81 -7.12
C SER A 225 -9.54 15.07 -6.38
N ARG A 226 -10.85 15.25 -6.23
CA ARG A 226 -11.47 16.36 -5.50
C ARG A 226 -12.32 15.82 -4.36
N LYS A 227 -12.21 16.45 -3.19
CA LYS A 227 -13.05 16.16 -2.02
C LYS A 227 -13.07 17.36 -1.09
N ALA A 228 -14.25 17.74 -0.59
CA ALA A 228 -14.41 18.85 0.36
C ALA A 228 -13.74 20.15 -0.12
N GLY A 229 -13.83 20.45 -1.42
CA GLY A 229 -13.19 21.61 -2.05
C GLY A 229 -11.66 21.51 -2.18
N GLN A 230 -11.02 20.45 -1.69
CA GLN A 230 -9.58 20.22 -1.85
C GLN A 230 -9.33 19.41 -3.12
N THR A 231 -8.35 19.86 -3.90
CA THR A 231 -7.93 19.18 -5.13
C THR A 231 -6.53 18.60 -4.95
N THR A 232 -6.35 17.36 -5.40
CA THR A 232 -5.05 16.70 -5.46
C THR A 232 -4.77 16.24 -6.88
N TYR A 233 -3.59 16.57 -7.38
CA TYR A 233 -3.10 16.18 -8.70
C TYR A 233 -2.06 15.07 -8.59
N TYR A 234 -2.02 14.22 -9.61
CA TYR A 234 -1.07 13.12 -9.71
C TYR A 234 -0.36 13.18 -11.07
N GLY A 235 0.90 12.78 -11.09
CA GLY A 235 1.66 12.65 -12.33
C GLY A 235 2.39 11.32 -12.38
N TYR A 236 2.56 10.83 -13.60
CA TYR A 236 3.11 9.50 -13.87
C TYR A 236 4.23 9.58 -14.90
N ASP A 237 5.16 8.65 -14.85
CA ASP A 237 6.11 8.44 -15.93
C ASP A 237 5.49 7.63 -17.09
N PRO A 238 6.23 7.43 -18.21
CA PRO A 238 5.73 6.64 -19.34
C PRO A 238 5.46 5.16 -19.02
N LEU A 239 5.98 4.62 -17.92
CA LEU A 239 5.72 3.26 -17.46
C LEU A 239 4.51 3.17 -16.53
N GLY A 240 3.85 4.30 -16.24
CA GLY A 240 2.67 4.35 -15.38
C GLY A 240 2.99 4.42 -13.88
N ARG A 241 4.25 4.60 -13.50
CA ARG A 241 4.63 4.76 -12.09
C ARG A 241 4.38 6.20 -11.66
N ARG A 242 3.74 6.40 -10.51
CA ARG A 242 3.43 7.74 -9.99
C ARG A 242 4.74 8.44 -9.61
N VAL A 243 5.04 9.59 -10.22
CA VAL A 243 6.24 10.38 -9.94
C VAL A 243 5.98 11.53 -8.97
N PHE A 244 4.73 12.00 -8.86
CA PHE A 244 4.35 12.96 -7.82
C PHE A 244 2.87 12.85 -7.43
N LYS A 245 2.57 13.37 -6.24
CA LYS A 245 1.23 13.73 -5.77
C LYS A 245 1.30 15.13 -5.18
N ARG A 246 0.39 16.03 -5.58
CA ARG A 246 0.33 17.41 -5.08
C ARG A 246 -1.07 17.72 -4.57
N ASN A 247 -1.19 17.91 -3.26
CA ASN A 247 -2.42 18.43 -2.65
C ASN A 247 -2.29 19.96 -2.46
N PRO A 248 -3.26 20.65 -1.84
CA PRO A 248 -3.19 22.11 -1.69
C PRO A 248 -1.96 22.61 -0.91
N THR A 249 -1.48 21.84 0.06
CA THR A 249 -0.43 22.29 1.01
C THR A 249 0.94 21.65 0.78
N HIS A 250 1.02 20.49 0.14
CA HIS A 250 2.22 19.68 0.01
C HIS A 250 2.34 18.99 -1.35
N THR A 251 3.59 18.76 -1.75
CA THR A 251 3.96 17.88 -2.85
C THR A 251 4.80 16.73 -2.32
N THR A 252 4.45 15.51 -2.71
CA THR A 252 5.25 14.29 -2.52
C THR A 252 5.79 13.84 -3.86
N TRP A 253 7.12 13.69 -3.95
CA TRP A 253 7.82 13.09 -5.08
C TRP A 253 8.13 11.63 -4.78
N PHE A 254 8.04 10.79 -5.80
CA PHE A 254 8.29 9.35 -5.70
C PHE A 254 9.38 8.94 -6.69
N TYR A 255 10.26 8.07 -6.24
CA TYR A 255 11.43 7.61 -6.98
C TYR A 255 11.41 6.09 -7.09
N TRP A 256 11.84 5.55 -8.22
CA TRP A 256 11.59 4.16 -8.60
C TRP A 256 12.85 3.48 -9.13
N ASP A 257 13.02 2.21 -8.77
CA ASP A 257 14.03 1.29 -9.33
C ASP A 257 13.32 0.08 -9.91
N GLY A 258 13.21 0.03 -11.24
CA GLY A 258 12.22 -0.83 -11.89
C GLY A 258 10.83 -0.53 -11.32
N ASP A 259 10.08 -1.54 -10.92
CA ASP A 259 8.73 -1.33 -10.38
C ASP A 259 8.70 -1.09 -8.86
N ALA A 260 9.87 -1.06 -8.19
CA ALA A 260 9.95 -0.87 -6.75
C ALA A 260 10.05 0.62 -6.38
N LEU A 261 9.23 1.07 -5.43
CA LEU A 261 9.26 2.44 -4.92
C LEU A 261 10.53 2.63 -4.07
N LEU A 262 11.57 3.17 -4.69
CA LEU A 262 12.87 3.32 -4.06
C LEU A 262 12.88 4.40 -2.97
N GLY A 263 12.11 5.47 -3.13
CA GLY A 263 12.04 6.50 -2.11
C GLY A 263 10.97 7.54 -2.36
N GLU A 264 10.76 8.39 -1.35
CA GLU A 264 9.86 9.52 -1.43
C GLU A 264 10.43 10.76 -0.73
N VAL A 265 10.04 11.94 -1.20
CA VAL A 265 10.29 13.21 -0.52
C VAL A 265 9.00 14.01 -0.45
N LYS A 266 8.64 14.48 0.74
CA LYS A 266 7.50 15.37 0.95
C LYS A 266 7.99 16.76 1.38
N HIS A 267 7.46 17.79 0.73
CA HIS A 267 7.72 19.19 1.08
C HIS A 267 6.44 20.01 1.01
N ALA A 268 6.42 21.14 1.72
CA ALA A 268 5.33 22.11 1.63
C ALA A 268 5.35 22.81 0.27
N ASN A 269 4.19 23.19 -0.27
CA ASN A 269 4.09 23.81 -1.59
C ASN A 269 4.66 25.24 -1.64
N ASP A 270 4.73 25.90 -0.49
CA ASP A 270 5.28 27.24 -0.26
C ASP A 270 6.76 27.22 0.17
N ASP A 271 7.37 26.04 0.29
CA ASP A 271 8.79 25.89 0.59
C ASP A 271 9.63 26.61 -0.50
N PRO A 272 10.54 27.54 -0.14
CA PRO A 272 11.35 28.26 -1.13
C PRO A 272 12.21 27.32 -1.99
N ASP A 273 12.55 26.14 -1.46
CA ASP A 273 13.29 25.09 -2.15
C ASP A 273 12.37 24.06 -2.85
N ALA A 274 11.05 24.29 -2.87
CA ALA A 274 10.09 23.46 -3.60
C ALA A 274 10.42 23.38 -5.10
N ALA A 275 10.48 22.15 -5.62
CA ALA A 275 10.58 21.90 -7.05
C ALA A 275 9.23 22.20 -7.73
N PRO A 276 9.20 22.97 -8.84
CA PRO A 276 7.96 23.22 -9.56
C PRO A 276 7.41 21.92 -10.17
N VAL A 277 6.11 21.71 -10.01
CA VAL A 277 5.35 20.67 -10.71
C VAL A 277 4.82 21.26 -12.01
N TRP A 278 5.16 20.65 -13.14
CA TRP A 278 4.64 21.07 -14.44
C TRP A 278 3.25 20.49 -14.65
N VAL A 279 2.24 21.35 -14.65
CA VAL A 279 0.85 21.01 -14.99
C VAL A 279 0.51 21.47 -16.42
N GLY A 280 1.48 22.01 -17.17
CA GLY A 280 1.31 22.53 -18.54
C GLY A 280 2.46 22.16 -19.48
N ASN A 281 2.19 22.25 -20.80
CA ASN A 281 3.14 21.91 -21.86
C ASN A 281 4.13 23.07 -22.09
N VAL A 282 5.41 22.72 -22.20
CA VAL A 282 6.61 23.56 -22.45
C VAL A 282 7.32 24.02 -21.17
N ALA A 283 8.37 23.28 -20.81
CA ALA A 283 9.40 23.73 -19.88
C ALA A 283 10.54 24.44 -20.64
N ASN A 284 10.92 25.64 -20.22
CA ASN A 284 12.14 26.29 -20.71
C ASN A 284 13.38 25.62 -20.11
N LEU A 285 14.48 25.52 -20.85
CA LEU A 285 15.76 24.91 -20.41
C LEU A 285 16.28 25.52 -19.09
N ILE A 286 16.09 26.83 -18.88
CA ILE A 286 16.51 27.52 -17.64
C ILE A 286 15.69 27.03 -16.44
N GLU A 287 14.39 26.81 -16.62
CA GLU A 287 13.50 26.33 -15.57
C GLU A 287 13.76 24.85 -15.27
N ALA A 288 14.07 24.05 -16.29
CA ALA A 288 14.53 22.67 -16.12
C ALA A 288 15.83 22.61 -15.29
N LYS A 289 16.78 23.52 -15.52
CA LYS A 289 18.02 23.60 -14.73
C LYS A 289 17.76 24.02 -13.28
N ARG A 290 16.97 25.07 -13.04
CA ARG A 290 16.58 25.49 -11.68
C ARG A 290 15.84 24.38 -10.92
N ARG A 291 14.95 23.66 -11.62
CA ARG A 291 14.25 22.48 -11.04
C ARG A 291 15.25 21.40 -10.64
N LYS A 292 16.25 21.12 -11.47
CA LYS A 292 17.31 20.16 -11.18
C LYS A 292 18.07 20.51 -9.87
N GLU A 293 18.41 21.78 -9.69
CA GLU A 293 19.10 22.28 -8.49
C GLU A 293 18.22 22.18 -7.24
N LYS A 294 16.92 22.50 -7.36
CA LYS A 294 15.98 22.37 -6.23
C LYS A 294 15.71 20.92 -5.83
N LEU A 295 15.60 20.02 -6.81
CA LEU A 295 15.48 18.59 -6.54
C LEU A 295 16.70 18.06 -5.80
N ALA A 296 17.92 18.50 -6.16
CA ALA A 296 19.16 18.17 -5.46
C ALA A 296 19.04 18.39 -3.93
N LYS A 297 18.49 19.53 -3.51
CA LYS A 297 18.28 19.86 -2.09
C LYS A 297 17.20 19.01 -1.43
N LEU A 298 16.12 18.69 -2.16
CA LEU A 298 15.04 17.85 -1.65
C LEU A 298 15.52 16.44 -1.30
N HIS A 299 16.55 15.92 -1.97
CA HIS A 299 17.11 14.59 -1.66
C HIS A 299 17.77 14.51 -0.28
N GLU A 300 18.15 15.62 0.34
CA GLU A 300 18.59 15.59 1.74
C GLU A 300 17.47 15.16 2.71
N ARG A 301 16.22 15.13 2.25
CA ARG A 301 15.04 14.79 3.05
C ARG A 301 14.38 13.50 2.55
N VAL A 302 15.06 12.72 1.70
CA VAL A 302 14.51 11.48 1.14
C VAL A 302 14.31 10.43 2.21
N ARG A 303 13.19 9.73 2.11
CA ARG A 303 12.93 8.46 2.78
C ARG A 303 13.15 7.38 1.74
N GLU A 304 14.11 6.49 1.96
CA GLU A 304 14.46 5.42 1.02
C GLU A 304 14.02 4.05 1.53
N TYR A 305 13.36 3.29 0.68
CA TYR A 305 12.98 1.93 0.97
C TYR A 305 14.08 0.95 0.55
N VAL A 306 14.28 -0.06 1.39
CA VAL A 306 15.09 -1.24 1.11
C VAL A 306 14.12 -2.41 1.14
N TYR A 307 14.07 -3.16 0.04
CA TYR A 307 13.16 -4.30 -0.11
C TYR A 307 13.90 -5.62 0.02
N TYR A 308 13.16 -6.69 0.31
CA TYR A 308 13.67 -8.03 0.06
C TYR A 308 14.04 -8.17 -1.41
N PRO A 309 15.25 -8.65 -1.72
CA PRO A 309 15.74 -8.81 -3.08
C PRO A 309 14.75 -9.59 -3.96
N GLY A 310 14.42 -9.03 -5.13
CA GLY A 310 13.49 -9.63 -6.08
C GLY A 310 12.01 -9.58 -5.70
N THR A 311 11.65 -8.84 -4.64
CA THR A 311 10.27 -8.71 -4.16
C THR A 311 9.89 -7.25 -3.88
N PHE A 312 8.61 -7.01 -3.57
CA PHE A 312 8.11 -5.72 -3.08
C PHE A 312 7.88 -5.69 -1.57
N VAL A 313 8.40 -6.68 -0.83
CA VAL A 313 8.26 -6.73 0.63
C VAL A 313 9.29 -5.78 1.25
N PRO A 314 8.88 -4.72 1.99
CA PRO A 314 9.81 -3.74 2.52
C PRO A 314 10.60 -4.34 3.70
N LEU A 315 11.92 -4.33 3.60
CA LEU A 315 12.84 -4.84 4.63
C LEU A 315 13.27 -3.75 5.62
N ALA A 316 13.55 -2.56 5.11
CA ALA A 316 13.91 -1.40 5.93
C ALA A 316 13.54 -0.08 5.25
N LEU A 317 13.49 0.99 6.05
CA LEU A 317 13.32 2.37 5.65
C LEU A 317 14.50 3.19 6.17
N VAL A 318 15.18 3.90 5.30
CA VAL A 318 16.25 4.84 5.64
C VAL A 318 15.69 6.25 5.58
N GLU A 319 15.78 7.00 6.68
CA GLU A 319 15.29 8.39 6.72
C GLU A 319 16.19 9.26 7.60
N LYS A 320 16.21 10.57 7.32
CA LYS A 320 17.03 11.53 8.06
C LYS A 320 16.42 11.82 9.43
N GLU A 321 17.23 11.91 10.48
CA GLU A 321 16.76 12.39 11.78
C GLU A 321 16.38 13.87 11.61
N LEU A 322 15.10 14.19 11.80
CA LEU A 322 14.70 15.58 11.96
C LEU A 322 15.26 16.04 13.31
N GLU A 323 16.01 17.14 13.34
CA GLU A 323 16.37 17.80 14.59
C GLU A 323 15.06 18.22 15.27
N ASP A 324 14.62 17.39 16.21
CA ASP A 324 13.43 17.64 16.99
C ASP A 324 13.70 18.85 17.88
N LYS A 325 13.14 20.01 17.53
CA LYS A 325 13.04 21.16 18.43
C LYS A 325 12.02 20.82 19.51
N GLY A 326 12.49 20.00 20.45
CA GLY A 326 11.93 19.61 21.73
C GLY A 326 10.43 19.79 21.95
N GLU A 327 9.70 18.68 21.96
CA GLU A 327 8.75 18.40 23.03
C GLU A 327 8.80 16.91 23.37
N LYS A 328 9.52 16.59 24.47
CA LYS A 328 9.60 15.23 25.01
C LYS A 328 8.21 14.82 25.53
N ILE A 329 7.47 14.03 24.77
CA ILE A 329 6.36 13.27 25.32
C ILE A 329 6.95 11.98 25.91
N THR A 330 7.20 12.01 27.22
CA THR A 330 7.52 10.81 28.00
C THR A 330 6.22 10.02 28.18
N ILE A 331 6.09 8.87 27.49
CA ILE A 331 5.03 7.90 27.79
C ILE A 331 5.59 6.95 28.85
N ASP A 332 5.09 7.11 30.07
CA ASP A 332 5.40 6.24 31.21
C ASP A 332 4.52 4.99 31.16
N PHE A 333 5.13 3.81 31.09
CA PHE A 333 4.44 2.50 31.01
C PHE A 333 4.27 1.84 32.38
N SER A 334 4.11 2.63 33.46
CA SER A 334 3.75 2.10 34.77
C SER A 334 2.42 2.67 35.26
N ASN A 335 1.31 1.98 34.97
CA ASN A 335 0.34 1.61 36.01
C ASN A 335 -0.76 0.68 35.47
N GLN A 336 -0.71 -0.57 35.91
CA GLN A 336 -1.89 -1.42 36.03
C GLN A 336 -2.70 -0.95 37.25
N SER A 337 -4.00 -0.71 37.10
CA SER A 337 -4.95 -0.91 38.20
C SER A 337 -6.39 -1.06 37.69
N THR A 338 -6.88 -2.30 37.79
CA THR A 338 -8.22 -2.74 38.21
C THR A 338 -9.35 -1.72 38.29
N VAL A 339 -10.48 -2.01 37.61
CA VAL A 339 -11.81 -1.60 38.07
C VAL A 339 -12.78 -2.78 38.00
N LYS A 340 -13.48 -2.96 39.12
CA LYS A 340 -14.37 -4.06 39.50
C LYS A 340 -15.75 -4.00 38.82
N HIS A 341 -16.39 -5.16 38.80
CA HIS A 341 -17.80 -5.41 38.46
C HIS A 341 -18.81 -4.49 39.15
N GLY A 342 -19.90 -4.20 38.42
CA GLY A 342 -21.19 -3.79 38.94
C GLY A 342 -22.30 -4.18 37.95
N ALA A 343 -23.16 -5.11 38.35
CA ALA A 343 -24.29 -5.63 37.58
C ALA A 343 -25.45 -4.62 37.50
N ASN A 344 -26.26 -4.71 36.43
CA ASN A 344 -27.72 -4.64 36.56
C ASN A 344 -28.43 -5.17 35.31
N ALA A 345 -29.51 -5.91 35.56
CA ALA A 345 -30.38 -6.61 34.63
C ALA A 345 -31.69 -5.83 34.37
N ALA A 346 -32.28 -6.02 33.19
CA ALA A 346 -33.72 -5.97 32.86
C ALA A 346 -33.83 -6.31 31.36
N ASP A 347 -34.22 -7.52 30.93
CA ASP A 347 -35.57 -8.11 30.86
C ASP A 347 -36.45 -7.53 29.72
N SER A 348 -36.71 -8.35 28.69
CA SER A 348 -38.06 -8.60 28.11
C SER A 348 -38.00 -9.39 26.79
N SER A 349 -38.44 -10.66 26.89
CA SER A 349 -39.40 -11.38 26.04
C SER A 349 -39.41 -11.28 24.49
N ALA A 350 -39.32 -12.47 23.89
CA ALA A 350 -39.65 -12.88 22.51
C ALA A 350 -41.19 -12.82 22.20
N PRO A 351 -41.77 -13.25 21.04
CA PRO A 351 -41.41 -14.46 20.28
C PRO A 351 -41.51 -14.46 18.73
N VAL A 352 -40.93 -15.55 18.25
CA VAL A 352 -41.00 -16.30 16.99
C VAL A 352 -42.40 -16.37 16.33
N GLY A 353 -42.42 -16.30 14.99
CA GLY A 353 -43.54 -16.72 14.13
C GLY A 353 -43.02 -17.31 12.82
N LEU A 354 -43.35 -18.59 12.60
CA LEU A 354 -43.08 -19.43 11.43
C LEU A 354 -44.26 -19.30 10.43
N LEU A 355 -44.04 -19.42 9.11
CA LEU A 355 -44.85 -20.22 8.15
C LEU A 355 -44.46 -19.96 6.67
N ASP A 356 -44.08 -21.07 6.04
CA ASP A 356 -44.43 -21.64 4.72
C ASP A 356 -44.21 -20.94 3.36
N GLU A 357 -43.39 -21.65 2.58
CA GLU A 357 -43.53 -22.12 1.18
C GLU A 357 -44.51 -21.43 0.22
N LEU A 358 -44.02 -21.09 -0.97
CA LEU A 358 -44.68 -21.45 -2.23
C LEU A 358 -43.66 -21.54 -3.38
N THR A 359 -43.60 -22.72 -3.99
CA THR A 359 -42.87 -23.10 -5.20
C THR A 359 -43.55 -22.63 -6.48
N THR A 360 -42.81 -22.22 -7.52
CA THR A 360 -42.74 -22.84 -8.89
C THR A 360 -42.27 -21.89 -10.01
N LYS A 361 -41.06 -22.17 -10.52
CA LYS A 361 -40.66 -22.45 -11.93
C LYS A 361 -40.82 -21.41 -13.10
N PRO A 362 -40.07 -21.59 -14.22
CA PRO A 362 -39.22 -20.55 -14.80
C PRO A 362 -39.65 -20.08 -16.21
N SER A 363 -39.03 -19.01 -16.72
CA SER A 363 -39.02 -18.71 -18.15
C SER A 363 -37.62 -18.32 -18.63
N THR A 364 -37.37 -18.65 -19.90
CA THR A 364 -36.07 -18.89 -20.54
C THR A 364 -35.72 -17.84 -21.60
N LEU A 365 -34.41 -17.55 -21.70
CA LEU A 365 -33.60 -17.10 -22.85
C LEU A 365 -33.60 -15.60 -23.26
N PRO A 366 -32.56 -15.08 -23.96
CA PRO A 366 -31.34 -15.74 -24.46
C PRO A 366 -29.99 -15.14 -23.99
N GLU A 367 -28.94 -15.93 -24.20
CA GLU A 367 -27.53 -15.60 -24.06
C GLU A 367 -27.09 -14.40 -24.91
N SER A 368 -26.30 -13.50 -24.33
CA SER A 368 -25.34 -12.69 -25.08
C SER A 368 -24.20 -12.18 -24.19
N GLY A 369 -22.98 -12.65 -24.47
CA GLY A 369 -21.71 -11.99 -24.18
C GLY A 369 -21.21 -12.04 -22.74
N GLU A 370 -20.16 -12.82 -22.49
CA GLU A 370 -19.39 -12.80 -21.24
C GLU A 370 -18.90 -11.37 -20.90
N PRO A 371 -19.26 -10.81 -19.73
CA PRO A 371 -18.51 -9.71 -19.14
C PRO A 371 -17.39 -10.30 -18.28
N ARG A 372 -16.15 -9.89 -18.60
CA ARG A 372 -14.94 -10.24 -17.84
C ARG A 372 -15.10 -9.87 -16.36
N GLN A 373 -14.56 -10.76 -15.51
CA GLN A 373 -14.48 -10.64 -14.06
C GLN A 373 -14.12 -9.20 -13.63
N LEU A 374 -14.95 -8.65 -12.74
CA LEU A 374 -14.63 -7.44 -12.01
C LEU A 374 -13.44 -7.75 -11.08
N ASN A 375 -12.28 -7.24 -11.45
CA ASN A 375 -11.19 -7.08 -10.50
C ASN A 375 -11.68 -6.09 -9.43
N HIS A 376 -12.09 -6.61 -8.27
CA HIS A 376 -12.29 -5.82 -7.07
C HIS A 376 -10.93 -5.30 -6.57
N ALA A 377 -10.37 -4.33 -7.29
CA ALA A 377 -9.24 -3.51 -6.88
C ALA A 377 -9.74 -2.09 -6.59
N ALA A 378 -10.78 -1.97 -5.77
CA ALA A 378 -11.12 -0.73 -5.09
C ALA A 378 -10.66 -0.86 -3.63
N LEU A 379 -9.33 -0.92 -3.45
CA LEU A 379 -8.72 -0.95 -2.13
C LEU A 379 -8.83 0.45 -1.50
N ASP A 380 -9.71 0.51 -0.51
CA ASP A 380 -9.66 1.35 0.69
C ASP A 380 -8.38 2.22 0.83
N LEU A 381 -8.46 3.47 0.40
CA LEU A 381 -7.42 4.50 0.58
C LEU A 381 -7.37 5.05 2.03
N SER A 382 -7.85 4.31 3.04
CA SER A 382 -7.92 4.81 4.42
C SER A 382 -7.52 3.84 5.54
N LYS A 383 -7.08 2.63 5.22
CA LYS A 383 -6.48 1.74 6.25
C LYS A 383 -4.96 1.86 6.23
N ASP A 384 -4.43 2.63 7.19
CA ASP A 384 -3.07 2.46 7.66
C ASP A 384 -2.93 1.03 8.22
N SER A 385 -2.43 0.10 7.40
CA SER A 385 -1.77 -1.10 7.92
C SER A 385 -0.53 -0.61 8.66
N SER A 386 -0.60 -0.53 9.98
CA SER A 386 0.49 -0.05 10.83
C SER A 386 1.66 -1.03 10.81
N ILE A 387 2.55 -0.86 9.84
CA ILE A 387 3.87 -1.45 9.88
C ILE A 387 4.68 -0.63 10.90
N SER A 388 4.89 -1.17 12.09
CA SER A 388 5.69 -0.53 13.13
C SER A 388 7.17 -0.92 12.97
N PRO A 389 8.05 -0.02 12.50
CA PRO A 389 9.48 -0.30 12.51
C PRO A 389 10.04 -0.22 13.93
N LEU A 390 11.00 -1.08 14.27
CA LEU A 390 11.85 -0.85 15.44
C LEU A 390 12.95 0.15 15.05
N SER A 391 13.14 1.20 15.88
CA SER A 391 14.30 2.08 15.78
C SER A 391 15.51 1.43 16.45
N THR A 392 16.69 1.57 15.85
CA THR A 392 17.96 1.27 16.52
C THR A 392 18.24 2.31 17.62
N PRO A 393 18.81 1.91 18.77
CA PRO A 393 19.14 2.85 19.84
C PRO A 393 20.15 3.90 19.38
N LYS A 394 20.00 5.13 19.87
CA LYS A 394 20.88 6.27 19.56
C LYS A 394 22.32 5.94 19.96
N GLY A 395 23.17 5.75 18.98
CA GLY A 395 24.61 5.80 19.16
C GLY A 395 25.34 4.63 18.52
N MET A 396 25.60 4.73 17.21
CA MET A 396 26.81 4.21 16.54
C MET A 396 26.83 4.75 15.10
N GLY A 397 28.02 5.15 14.64
CA GLY A 397 28.40 5.72 13.32
C GLY A 397 27.29 6.18 12.36
N LYS A 398 27.06 7.49 12.26
CA LYS A 398 26.16 8.08 11.24
C LYS A 398 26.95 8.61 10.05
N LEU A 399 26.76 8.01 8.88
CA LEU A 399 26.99 8.68 7.60
C LEU A 399 25.81 9.64 7.33
N GLY A 400 26.06 10.96 7.36
CA GLY A 400 25.12 11.99 6.87
C GLY A 400 23.86 12.28 7.70
N GLY A 401 23.70 11.72 8.90
CA GLY A 401 22.55 12.00 9.78
C GLY A 401 21.29 11.16 9.52
N TYR A 402 21.40 10.09 8.74
CA TYR A 402 20.31 9.14 8.49
C TYR A 402 20.28 8.02 9.53
N TYR A 403 19.09 7.43 9.73
CA TYR A 403 18.89 6.25 10.57
C TYR A 403 18.04 5.20 9.85
N VAL A 404 18.18 3.94 10.26
CA VAL A 404 17.56 2.78 9.61
C VAL A 404 16.45 2.23 10.49
N LYS A 405 15.24 2.21 9.95
CA LYS A 405 14.05 1.57 10.50
C LYS A 405 13.90 0.20 9.86
N LYS A 406 14.18 -0.88 10.60
CA LYS A 406 14.03 -2.26 10.11
C LYS A 406 12.62 -2.74 10.42
N TYR A 407 11.96 -3.34 9.43
CA TYR A 407 10.60 -3.83 9.60
C TYR A 407 10.62 -5.22 10.24
N CYS A 408 10.02 -5.33 11.43
CA CYS A 408 10.04 -6.57 12.21
C CYS A 408 8.73 -7.36 12.10
N CYS A 409 7.61 -6.69 11.85
CA CYS A 409 6.30 -7.31 11.71
C CYS A 409 5.67 -6.93 10.37
N PHE A 410 5.13 -7.92 9.67
CA PHE A 410 4.26 -7.70 8.52
C PHE A 410 2.84 -8.08 8.93
N GLY A 411 1.92 -7.11 8.94
CA GLY A 411 0.52 -7.46 8.78
C GLY A 411 0.36 -7.89 7.33
N ILE A 412 0.24 -9.20 7.08
CA ILE A 412 -0.21 -9.72 5.78
C ILE A 412 -1.67 -9.30 5.58
#